data_AF-A0A1Y6M836-F1
#
_entry.id   AF-A0A1Y6M836-F1
#
_cell.length_a   1.000
_cell.length_b   1.000
_cell.length_c   1.000
_cell.angle_alpha   90.00
_cell.angle_beta   90.00
_cell.angle_gamma   90.00
#
_symmetry.space_group_name_H-M   'P 1'
#
loop_
_entity.id
_entity.type
_entity.pdbx_description
1 polymer ?
#
loop_
_entity_poly.entity_id
_entity_poly.type
_entity_poly.pdbx_seq_one_letter_code
_entity_poly.pdbx_strand_id
1 'polypeptide(L)'
;MTTFHELLGTNDNCSKADIKKKYRQLSVSLHPDKGGSQALMKMLNLAYQQVIQGNGNKKCAEIPFGSDDNADVLQQHTAAFKEKIRSLIKEKAHLQVLIEQNQQQLTHAYNAGENCAREALVLLQTTNSRLNEQLLVLQRQIDSDTTSVHGTKKSVKSLYVVIIASLIIIVALIGWFIWHYQTQHLQPQSLPSIPVTTPVSVVSAIPSQSTTIEHTETENNVERIMLTDTVGLWQQRYYEGTRQPYIAVRSANGSYIVKDCQGTFSYYSNHSHHSARVAANLIYSTNDHQFAVYRIPYGNGSTDQQWLNSKSVSINNNIFSNNGYKSSSLALASVCRNSVPF
;
A
#
# COMPACT_ATOMS: atom_id res chain seq x y z
N MET A 1 -21.64 52.98 0.02
CA MET A 1 -20.97 52.79 1.33
C MET A 1 -21.92 51.98 2.18
N THR A 2 -21.47 50.84 2.71
CA THR A 2 -22.35 49.88 3.39
C THR A 2 -22.71 50.32 4.82
N THR A 3 -23.98 50.24 5.19
CA THR A 3 -24.48 50.47 6.55
C THR A 3 -24.63 49.15 7.32
N PHE A 4 -24.83 49.18 8.64
CA PHE A 4 -25.04 47.95 9.42
C PHE A 4 -26.35 47.24 9.07
N HIS A 5 -27.39 48.00 8.72
CA HIS A 5 -28.62 47.46 8.18
C HIS A 5 -28.38 46.69 6.88
N GLU A 6 -27.60 47.26 5.96
CA GLU A 6 -27.23 46.63 4.70
C GLU A 6 -26.37 45.36 4.90
N LEU A 7 -25.43 45.39 5.86
CA LEU A 7 -24.57 44.25 6.20
C LEU A 7 -25.35 43.05 6.77
N LEU A 8 -26.47 43.29 7.46
CA LEU A 8 -27.39 42.27 7.99
C LEU A 8 -28.53 41.91 7.02
N GLY A 9 -28.68 42.64 5.90
CA GLY A 9 -29.82 42.51 5.00
C GLY A 9 -31.15 42.90 5.66
N THR A 10 -31.14 43.97 6.45
CA THR A 10 -32.29 44.54 7.19
C THR A 10 -32.47 46.03 6.88
N ASN A 11 -33.53 46.66 7.39
CA ASN A 11 -33.80 48.09 7.27
C ASN A 11 -34.41 48.65 8.56
N ASP A 12 -34.59 49.97 8.64
CA ASP A 12 -35.15 50.67 9.82
C ASP A 12 -36.59 50.24 10.16
N ASN A 13 -37.31 49.69 9.19
CA ASN A 13 -38.68 49.23 9.36
C ASN A 13 -38.75 47.78 9.90
N CYS A 14 -37.62 47.09 10.04
CA CYS A 14 -37.57 45.73 10.57
C CYS A 14 -37.80 45.74 12.08
N SER A 15 -38.67 44.83 12.55
CA SER A 15 -38.82 44.64 13.99
C SER A 15 -37.54 44.02 14.59
N LYS A 16 -37.32 44.24 15.90
CA LYS A 16 -36.21 43.59 16.63
C LYS A 16 -36.24 42.05 16.51
N ALA A 17 -37.44 41.47 16.37
CA ALA A 17 -37.60 40.04 16.15
C ALA A 17 -37.08 39.60 14.77
N ASP A 18 -37.35 40.38 13.73
CA ASP A 18 -36.89 40.11 12.36
C ASP A 18 -35.37 40.26 12.22
N ILE A 19 -34.79 41.28 12.87
CA ILE A 19 -33.34 41.49 12.91
C ILE A 19 -32.65 40.29 13.59
N LYS A 20 -33.19 39.80 14.71
CA LYS A 20 -32.68 38.62 15.41
C LYS A 20 -32.81 37.35 14.57
N LYS A 21 -33.91 37.20 13.83
CA LYS A 21 -34.13 36.06 12.92
C LYS A 21 -33.09 36.05 11.80
N LYS A 22 -32.84 37.20 11.16
CA LYS A 22 -31.83 37.35 10.10
C LYS A 22 -30.41 37.09 10.61
N TYR A 23 -30.06 37.63 11.77
CA TYR A 23 -28.78 37.36 12.43
C TYR A 23 -28.55 35.86 12.67
N ARG A 24 -29.56 35.14 13.19
CA ARG A 24 -29.45 33.68 13.39
C ARG A 24 -29.23 32.92 12.09
N GLN A 25 -29.93 33.29 11.02
CA GLN A 25 -29.77 32.68 9.71
C GLN A 25 -28.34 32.87 9.17
N LEU A 26 -27.81 34.08 9.26
CA LEU A 26 -26.45 34.41 8.82
C LEU A 26 -25.36 33.80 9.71
N SER A 27 -25.61 33.70 11.02
CA SER A 27 -24.66 33.09 11.95
C SER A 27 -24.48 31.59 11.66
N VAL A 28 -25.56 30.88 11.31
CA VAL A 28 -25.46 29.48 10.93
C VAL A 28 -24.70 29.28 9.63
N SER A 29 -24.88 30.15 8.62
CA SER A 29 -24.19 30.03 7.34
C SER A 29 -22.73 30.49 7.40
N LEU A 30 -22.41 31.50 8.22
CA LEU A 30 -21.06 32.07 8.35
C LEU A 30 -20.25 31.46 9.50
N HIS A 31 -20.76 30.40 10.13
CA HIS A 31 -20.06 29.75 11.24
C HIS A 31 -18.74 29.11 10.77
N PRO A 32 -17.60 29.32 11.45
CA PRO A 32 -16.32 28.73 11.06
C PRO A 32 -16.37 27.21 10.92
N ASP A 33 -17.06 26.52 11.84
CA ASP A 33 -17.22 25.06 11.81
C ASP A 33 -18.04 24.54 10.62
N LYS A 34 -18.79 25.42 9.94
CA LYS A 34 -19.63 25.07 8.77
C LYS A 34 -19.04 25.62 7.45
N GLY A 35 -17.77 26.03 7.46
CA GLY A 35 -17.08 26.56 6.29
C GLY A 35 -17.12 28.09 6.14
N GLY A 36 -17.64 28.81 7.14
CA GLY A 36 -17.56 30.27 7.21
C GLY A 36 -16.19 30.76 7.72
N SER A 37 -16.00 32.09 7.79
CA SER A 37 -14.76 32.68 8.31
C SER A 37 -14.96 33.34 9.68
N GLN A 38 -13.98 33.18 10.57
CA GLN A 38 -14.00 33.81 11.89
C GLN A 38 -14.09 35.35 11.81
N ALA A 39 -13.50 35.94 10.78
CA ALA A 39 -13.57 37.39 10.53
C ALA A 39 -14.98 37.85 10.12
N LEU A 40 -15.67 37.09 9.24
CA LEU A 40 -17.04 37.38 8.83
C LEU A 40 -18.01 37.25 10.01
N MET A 41 -17.83 36.23 10.86
CA MET A 41 -18.64 36.08 12.07
C MET A 41 -18.47 37.27 13.04
N LYS A 42 -17.24 37.76 13.24
CA LYS A 42 -17.00 38.95 14.06
C LYS A 42 -17.68 40.20 13.50
N MET A 43 -17.60 40.42 12.18
CA MET A 43 -18.31 41.52 11.52
C MET A 43 -19.83 41.41 11.66
N LEU A 44 -20.40 40.20 11.52
CA LEU A 44 -21.83 39.95 11.69
C LEU A 44 -22.30 40.27 13.11
N ASN A 45 -21.54 39.85 14.13
CA ASN A 45 -21.85 40.13 15.54
C ASN A 45 -21.85 41.63 15.83
N LEU A 46 -20.84 42.33 15.29
CA LEU A 46 -20.71 43.77 15.44
C LEU A 46 -21.86 44.52 14.77
N ALA A 47 -22.25 44.12 13.55
CA ALA A 47 -23.40 44.68 12.86
C ALA A 47 -24.70 44.52 13.67
N TYR A 48 -24.92 43.33 14.24
CA TYR A 48 -26.11 43.04 15.05
C TYR A 48 -26.20 43.89 16.30
N GLN A 49 -25.07 44.05 17.00
CA GLN A 49 -25.00 44.93 18.17
C GLN A 49 -25.32 46.38 17.82
N GLN A 50 -24.74 46.91 16.74
CA GLN A 50 -24.97 48.29 16.30
C GLN A 50 -26.43 48.52 15.90
N VAL A 51 -27.05 47.58 15.18
CA VAL A 51 -28.47 47.69 14.82
C VAL A 51 -29.37 47.67 16.06
N ILE A 52 -29.12 46.81 17.05
CA ILE A 52 -29.93 46.78 18.28
C ILE A 52 -29.77 48.06 19.11
N GLN A 53 -28.57 48.66 19.09
CA GLN A 53 -28.27 49.93 19.77
C GLN A 53 -28.88 51.15 19.05
N GLY A 54 -29.57 50.97 17.92
CA GLY A 54 -30.17 52.06 17.14
C GLY A 54 -29.20 52.75 16.19
N ASN A 55 -28.00 52.19 16.00
CA ASN A 55 -26.96 52.72 15.11
C ASN A 55 -26.99 52.07 13.71
N GLY A 56 -28.10 51.45 13.30
CA GLY A 56 -28.17 50.64 12.08
C GLY A 56 -27.84 51.39 10.78
N ASN A 57 -28.13 52.69 10.73
CA ASN A 57 -27.84 53.57 9.60
C ASN A 57 -26.43 54.15 9.58
N LYS A 58 -25.63 53.93 10.62
CA LYS A 58 -24.23 54.36 10.63
C LYS A 58 -23.44 53.57 9.59
N LYS A 59 -22.48 54.23 8.95
CA LYS A 59 -21.60 53.60 7.97
C LYS A 59 -20.62 52.66 8.69
N CYS A 60 -20.37 51.50 8.12
CA CYS A 60 -19.42 50.52 8.67
C CYS A 60 -17.98 51.06 8.78
N ALA A 61 -17.64 52.11 8.02
CA ALA A 61 -16.32 52.74 8.01
C ALA A 61 -16.05 53.71 9.17
N GLU A 62 -17.07 54.10 9.94
CA GLU A 62 -16.97 55.10 11.02
C GLU A 62 -16.81 54.49 12.41
N ILE A 63 -16.66 53.17 12.52
CA ILE A 63 -16.31 52.53 13.79
C ILE A 63 -14.79 52.57 13.94
N PRO A 64 -14.26 53.27 14.97
CA PRO A 64 -12.93 52.98 15.43
C PRO A 64 -12.97 51.51 15.87
N PHE A 65 -12.23 50.64 15.19
CA PHE A 65 -11.82 49.38 15.82
C PHE A 65 -11.24 49.77 17.17
N GLY A 66 -11.95 49.43 18.25
CA GLY A 66 -11.86 50.11 19.55
C GLY A 66 -10.45 50.52 19.94
N SER A 67 -10.31 51.79 20.31
CA SER A 67 -9.17 52.29 21.06
C SER A 67 -9.09 51.61 22.43
N ASP A 68 -7.84 51.24 22.77
CA ASP A 68 -7.22 50.93 24.07
C ASP A 68 -7.68 49.65 24.79
N ASP A 69 -6.83 48.66 25.14
CA ASP A 69 -5.48 48.73 25.75
C ASP A 69 -4.41 47.78 25.14
N ASN A 70 -4.59 47.26 23.92
CA ASN A 70 -3.81 46.11 23.42
C ASN A 70 -2.89 46.41 22.23
N ALA A 71 -2.36 47.62 22.10
CA ALA A 71 -1.37 47.95 21.06
C ALA A 71 -0.09 47.10 21.22
N ASP A 72 0.39 46.91 22.45
CA ASP A 72 1.54 46.06 22.75
C ASP A 72 1.25 44.57 22.49
N VAL A 73 0.06 44.07 22.84
CA VAL A 73 -0.34 42.68 22.60
C VAL A 73 -0.52 42.39 21.11
N LEU A 74 -1.08 43.33 20.34
CA LEU A 74 -1.19 43.22 18.88
C LEU A 74 0.20 43.26 18.22
N GLN A 75 1.09 44.12 18.69
CA GLN A 75 2.45 44.22 18.18
C GLN A 75 3.28 42.97 18.51
N GLN A 76 3.12 42.41 19.71
CA GLN A 76 3.74 41.16 20.14
C GLN A 76 3.18 39.94 19.39
N HIS A 77 1.86 39.86 19.18
CA HIS A 77 1.25 38.84 18.34
C HIS A 77 1.73 38.94 16.89
N THR A 78 1.86 40.15 16.35
CA THR A 78 2.33 40.37 14.98
C THR A 78 3.81 39.98 14.83
N ALA A 79 4.64 40.26 15.82
CA ALA A 79 6.04 39.82 15.85
C ALA A 79 6.15 38.29 15.95
N ALA A 80 5.40 37.67 16.86
CA ALA A 80 5.35 36.21 17.01
C ALA A 80 4.86 35.50 15.73
N PHE A 81 3.85 36.07 15.06
CA PHE A 81 3.37 35.55 13.77
C PHE A 81 4.42 35.70 12.66
N LYS A 82 5.13 36.85 12.60
CA LYS A 82 6.22 37.06 11.65
C LYS A 82 7.37 36.05 11.85
N GLU A 83 7.73 35.76 13.10
CA GLU A 83 8.73 34.72 13.40
C GLU A 83 8.23 33.33 13.00
N LYS A 84 6.97 32.99 13.29
CA LYS A 84 6.36 31.73 12.87
C LYS A 84 6.38 31.58 11.34
N ILE A 85 6.02 32.64 10.61
CA ILE A 85 6.07 32.67 9.14
C ILE A 85 7.50 32.46 8.65
N ARG A 86 8.49 33.14 9.24
CA ARG A 86 9.89 32.97 8.85
C ARG A 86 10.39 31.54 9.13
N SER A 87 10.00 30.95 10.25
CA SER A 87 10.30 29.55 10.57
C SER A 87 9.68 28.60 9.56
N LEU A 88 8.41 28.80 9.21
CA LEU A 88 7.70 27.96 8.23
C LEU A 88 8.31 28.09 6.82
N ILE A 89 8.78 29.29 6.44
CA ILE A 89 9.48 29.49 5.17
C ILE A 89 10.80 28.71 5.16
N LYS A 90 11.57 28.72 6.26
CA LYS A 90 12.81 27.94 6.38
C LYS A 90 12.55 26.44 6.33
N GLU A 91 11.54 25.97 7.06
CA GLU A 91 11.15 24.56 7.07
C GLU A 91 10.69 24.09 5.68
N LYS A 92 9.87 24.89 5.00
CA LYS A 92 9.47 24.61 3.61
C LYS A 92 10.67 24.50 2.68
N ALA A 93 11.63 25.44 2.77
CA ALA A 93 12.83 25.39 1.95
C ALA A 93 13.66 24.13 2.23
N HIS A 94 13.82 23.78 3.51
CA HIS A 94 14.52 22.55 3.92
C HIS A 94 13.84 21.28 3.39
N LEU A 95 12.51 21.18 3.55
CA LEU A 95 11.73 20.04 3.05
C LEU A 95 11.83 19.93 1.53
N GLN A 96 11.87 21.05 0.82
CA GLN A 96 11.99 21.05 -0.64
C GLN A 96 13.35 20.50 -1.10
N VAL A 97 14.45 20.89 -0.43
CA VAL A 97 15.78 20.30 -0.66
C VAL A 97 15.77 18.80 -0.39
N LEU A 98 15.12 18.36 0.70
CA LEU A 98 15.04 16.93 1.04
C LEU A 98 14.25 16.12 0.00
N ILE A 99 13.18 16.69 -0.56
CA ILE A 99 12.40 16.06 -1.64
C ILE A 99 13.27 15.91 -2.89
N GLU A 100 14.00 16.96 -3.29
CA GLU A 100 14.90 16.92 -4.44
C GLU A 100 16.00 15.88 -4.27
N GLN A 101 16.62 15.81 -3.08
CA GLN A 101 17.63 14.81 -2.77
C GLN A 101 17.08 13.38 -2.84
N ASN A 102 15.91 13.12 -2.27
CA ASN A 102 15.27 11.81 -2.34
C ASN A 102 14.90 11.42 -3.79
N GLN A 103 14.44 12.38 -4.60
CA GLN A 103 14.15 12.15 -6.02
C GLN A 103 15.41 11.78 -6.81
N GLN A 104 16.52 12.47 -6.55
CA GLN A 104 17.81 12.14 -7.15
C GLN A 104 18.29 10.74 -6.76
N GLN A 105 18.19 10.38 -5.47
CA GLN A 105 18.55 9.04 -5.00
C GLN A 105 17.70 7.95 -5.63
N LEU A 106 16.38 8.16 -5.73
CA LEU A 106 15.46 7.23 -6.42
C LEU A 106 15.84 7.05 -7.88
N THR A 107 16.15 8.14 -8.58
CA THR A 107 16.54 8.11 -9.99
C THR A 107 17.86 7.36 -10.18
N HIS A 108 18.85 7.60 -9.32
CA HIS A 108 20.13 6.90 -9.35
C HIS A 108 19.96 5.40 -9.07
N ALA A 109 19.20 5.03 -8.04
CA ALA A 109 18.92 3.64 -7.69
C ALA A 109 18.15 2.92 -8.82
N TYR A 110 17.17 3.60 -9.43
CA TYR A 110 16.43 3.08 -10.58
C TYR A 110 17.33 2.81 -11.78
N ASN A 111 18.15 3.79 -12.18
CA ASN A 111 19.08 3.64 -13.31
C ASN A 111 20.14 2.56 -13.05
N ALA A 112 20.66 2.47 -11.82
CA ALA A 112 21.59 1.41 -11.43
C ALA A 112 20.93 0.02 -11.53
N GLY A 113 19.69 -0.12 -11.08
CA GLY A 113 18.91 -1.35 -11.22
C GLY A 113 18.63 -1.71 -12.68
N GLU A 114 18.28 -0.74 -13.52
CA GLU A 114 18.06 -0.95 -14.96
C GLU A 114 19.34 -1.42 -15.67
N ASN A 115 20.48 -0.79 -15.37
CA ASN A 115 21.77 -1.21 -15.93
C ASN A 115 22.15 -2.63 -15.52
N CYS A 116 21.98 -2.98 -14.24
CA CYS A 116 22.22 -4.33 -13.74
C CYS A 116 21.31 -5.37 -14.42
N ALA A 117 20.03 -5.04 -14.61
CA ALA A 117 19.09 -5.90 -15.33
C ALA A 117 19.48 -6.08 -16.81
N ARG A 118 19.97 -5.03 -17.48
CA ARG A 118 20.47 -5.13 -18.87
C ARG A 118 21.72 -6.00 -18.95
N GLU A 119 22.66 -5.86 -18.04
CA GLU A 119 23.86 -6.70 -17.98
C GLU A 119 23.49 -8.19 -17.78
N ALA A 120 22.55 -8.47 -16.87
CA ALA A 120 22.04 -9.83 -16.66
C ALA A 120 21.37 -10.40 -17.92
N LEU A 121 20.59 -9.59 -18.64
CA LEU A 121 19.97 -10.01 -19.90
C LEU A 121 21.02 -10.33 -20.97
N VAL A 122 22.06 -9.50 -21.12
CA VAL A 122 23.15 -9.76 -22.07
C VAL A 122 23.90 -11.04 -21.70
N LEU A 123 24.17 -11.27 -20.41
CA LEU A 123 24.79 -12.50 -19.94
C LEU A 123 23.93 -13.73 -20.25
N LEU A 124 22.63 -13.65 -19.98
CA LEU A 124 21.67 -14.73 -20.27
C LEU A 124 21.59 -15.02 -21.78
N GLN A 125 21.57 -14.00 -22.63
CA GLN A 125 21.61 -14.18 -24.08
C GLN A 125 22.91 -14.86 -24.52
N THR A 126 24.05 -14.40 -24.00
CA THR A 126 25.36 -14.93 -24.36
C THR A 126 25.51 -16.40 -23.95
N THR A 127 25.05 -16.74 -22.75
CA THR A 127 25.06 -18.13 -22.25
C THR A 127 24.12 -19.03 -23.04
N ASN A 128 22.92 -18.54 -23.41
CA ASN A 128 21.99 -19.29 -24.24
C ASN A 128 22.56 -19.56 -25.64
N SER A 129 23.16 -18.55 -26.29
CA SER A 129 23.87 -18.72 -27.57
C SER A 129 25.01 -19.75 -27.46
N ARG A 130 25.79 -19.70 -26.37
CA ARG A 130 26.87 -20.67 -26.14
C ARG A 130 26.35 -22.10 -25.96
N LEU A 131 25.25 -22.27 -25.22
CA LEU A 131 24.62 -23.58 -25.04
C LEU A 131 24.09 -24.13 -26.37
N ASN A 132 23.50 -23.28 -27.21
CA ASN A 132 23.03 -23.69 -28.54
C ASN A 132 24.19 -24.15 -29.44
N GLU A 133 25.33 -23.46 -29.41
CA GLU A 133 26.55 -23.91 -30.11
C GLU A 133 27.03 -25.27 -29.60
N GLN A 134 27.03 -25.48 -28.28
CA GLN A 134 27.41 -26.77 -27.69
C GLN A 134 26.46 -27.90 -28.10
N LEU A 135 25.15 -27.64 -28.13
CA LEU A 135 24.15 -28.61 -28.60
C LEU A 135 24.39 -28.97 -30.08
N LEU A 136 24.72 -27.98 -30.91
CA LEU A 136 24.98 -28.19 -32.33
C LEU A 136 26.24 -29.05 -32.55
N VAL A 137 27.31 -28.83 -31.78
CA VAL A 137 28.52 -29.67 -31.82
C VAL A 137 28.22 -31.10 -31.39
N LEU A 138 27.48 -31.29 -30.30
CA LEU A 138 27.09 -32.62 -29.82
C LEU A 138 26.23 -33.36 -30.86
N GLN A 139 25.30 -32.66 -31.50
CA GLN A 139 24.45 -33.25 -32.52
C GLN A 139 25.25 -33.70 -33.75
N ARG A 140 26.22 -32.90 -34.19
CA ARG A 140 27.15 -33.32 -35.25
C ARG A 140 27.98 -34.55 -34.87
N GLN A 141 28.39 -34.66 -33.61
CA GLN A 141 29.13 -35.85 -33.14
C GLN A 141 28.27 -37.11 -33.20
N ILE A 142 27.00 -37.02 -32.76
CA ILE A 142 26.04 -38.13 -32.86
C ILE A 142 25.79 -38.54 -34.32
N ASP A 143 25.67 -37.58 -35.23
CA ASP A 143 25.49 -37.84 -36.66
C ASP A 143 26.75 -38.49 -37.30
N SER A 144 27.94 -38.09 -36.84
CA SER A 144 29.20 -38.71 -37.28
C SER A 144 29.42 -40.11 -36.70
N ASP A 145 28.95 -40.37 -35.48
CA ASP A 145 29.02 -41.70 -34.88
C ASP A 145 27.97 -42.64 -35.51
N THR A 146 26.78 -42.15 -35.86
CA THR A 146 25.77 -42.97 -36.57
C THR A 146 26.19 -43.35 -37.99
N THR A 147 27.03 -42.56 -38.65
CA THR A 147 27.63 -42.92 -39.95
C THR A 147 28.83 -43.87 -39.87
N SER A 148 29.47 -44.00 -38.70
CA SER A 148 30.60 -44.94 -38.49
C SER A 148 30.20 -46.32 -37.94
N VAL A 149 28.92 -46.52 -37.56
CA VAL A 149 28.40 -47.80 -37.06
C VAL A 149 28.00 -48.73 -38.22
N HIS A 150 28.99 -49.07 -39.06
CA HIS A 150 29.02 -50.34 -39.78
C HIS A 150 30.37 -51.04 -39.52
N GLY A 151 30.70 -51.23 -38.24
CA GLY A 151 31.91 -51.94 -37.86
C GLY A 151 32.04 -52.08 -36.35
N THR A 152 32.13 -53.32 -35.87
CA THR A 152 32.60 -53.75 -34.54
C THR A 152 31.61 -53.74 -33.36
N LYS A 153 30.67 -54.70 -33.39
CA LYS A 153 30.06 -55.29 -32.19
C LYS A 153 31.12 -55.98 -31.32
N LYS A 154 31.92 -55.24 -30.54
CA LYS A 154 32.67 -55.83 -29.42
C LYS A 154 33.02 -54.87 -28.26
N SER A 155 32.85 -53.55 -28.42
CA SER A 155 33.28 -52.56 -27.41
C SER A 155 32.17 -51.93 -26.54
N VAL A 156 30.90 -52.34 -26.68
CA VAL A 156 29.77 -51.67 -25.98
C VAL A 156 29.57 -52.16 -24.54
N LYS A 157 29.98 -53.40 -24.22
CA LYS A 157 29.80 -53.97 -22.87
C LYS A 157 30.75 -53.38 -21.82
N SER A 158 31.93 -52.90 -22.23
CA SER A 158 32.92 -52.31 -21.32
C SER A 158 32.57 -50.86 -20.93
N LEU A 159 32.08 -50.07 -21.89
CA LEU A 159 31.72 -48.67 -21.64
C LEU A 159 30.52 -48.52 -20.70
N TYR A 160 29.54 -49.41 -20.79
CA TYR A 160 28.34 -49.40 -19.93
C TYR A 160 28.67 -49.63 -18.45
N VAL A 161 29.67 -50.48 -18.17
CA VAL A 161 30.13 -50.76 -16.80
C VAL A 161 30.83 -49.53 -16.20
N VAL A 162 31.62 -48.81 -17.00
CA VAL A 162 32.32 -47.58 -16.55
C VAL A 162 31.34 -46.44 -16.28
N ILE A 163 30.30 -46.27 -17.11
CA ILE A 163 29.28 -45.23 -16.93
C ILE A 163 28.40 -45.50 -15.70
N ILE A 164 28.03 -46.75 -15.44
CA ILE A 164 27.26 -47.11 -14.24
C ILE A 164 28.11 -46.90 -12.98
N ALA A 165 29.40 -47.27 -13.02
CA ALA A 165 30.30 -47.05 -11.88
C ALA A 165 30.49 -45.55 -11.57
N SER A 166 30.59 -44.69 -12.58
CA SER A 166 30.75 -43.24 -12.36
C SER A 166 29.48 -42.59 -11.79
N LEU A 167 28.29 -43.02 -12.22
CA LEU A 167 27.02 -42.53 -11.68
C LEU A 167 26.86 -42.90 -10.19
N ILE A 168 27.27 -44.10 -9.78
CA ILE A 168 27.22 -44.53 -8.37
C ILE A 168 28.14 -43.67 -7.50
N ILE A 169 29.33 -43.33 -7.99
CA ILE A 169 30.28 -42.47 -7.26
C ILE A 169 29.71 -41.05 -7.09
N ILE A 170 29.07 -40.49 -8.12
CA ILE A 170 28.47 -39.15 -8.05
C ILE A 170 27.33 -39.12 -7.04
N VAL A 171 26.46 -40.13 -7.02
CA VAL A 171 25.36 -40.22 -6.04
C VAL A 171 25.90 -40.36 -4.61
N ALA A 172 26.97 -41.14 -4.42
CA ALA A 172 27.61 -41.27 -3.11
C ALA A 172 28.24 -39.95 -2.63
N LEU A 173 28.85 -39.17 -3.53
CA LEU A 173 29.43 -37.86 -3.20
C LEU A 173 28.35 -36.83 -2.86
N ILE A 174 27.22 -36.83 -3.57
CA ILE A 174 26.09 -35.95 -3.27
C ILE A 174 25.46 -36.33 -1.91
N GLY A 175 25.29 -37.62 -1.64
CA GLY A 175 24.80 -38.12 -0.36
C GLY A 175 25.71 -37.75 0.81
N TRP A 176 27.03 -37.87 0.62
CA TRP A 176 28.03 -37.42 1.60
C TRP A 176 27.90 -35.92 1.85
N PHE A 177 27.81 -35.12 0.78
CA PHE A 177 27.74 -33.66 0.90
C PHE A 177 26.49 -33.20 1.66
N ILE A 178 25.34 -33.83 1.40
CA ILE A 178 24.07 -33.54 2.10
C ILE A 178 24.19 -33.90 3.59
N TRP A 179 24.74 -35.08 3.92
CA TRP A 179 24.96 -35.49 5.31
C TRP A 179 25.87 -34.51 6.06
N HIS A 180 27.01 -34.15 5.44
CA HIS A 180 27.99 -33.24 6.05
C HIS A 180 27.41 -31.83 6.26
N TYR A 181 26.59 -31.34 5.33
CA TYR A 181 25.93 -30.04 5.42
C TYR A 181 24.91 -30.00 6.57
N GLN A 182 24.19 -31.11 6.78
CA GLN A 182 23.17 -31.21 7.82
C GLN A 182 23.79 -31.29 9.23
N THR A 183 24.96 -31.93 9.38
CA THR A 183 25.69 -31.97 10.66
C THR A 183 26.32 -30.64 11.10
N GLN A 184 26.52 -29.68 10.19
CA GLN A 184 27.14 -28.38 10.55
C GLN A 184 26.13 -27.27 10.87
N HIS A 185 24.85 -27.42 10.52
CA HIS A 185 23.88 -26.31 10.57
C HIS A 185 22.65 -26.50 11.46
N LEU A 186 22.54 -27.60 12.23
CA LEU A 186 21.53 -27.70 13.30
C LEU A 186 22.18 -27.52 14.67
N GLN A 187 22.20 -26.28 15.14
CA GLN A 187 22.43 -25.95 16.55
C GLN A 187 21.06 -25.92 17.26
N PRO A 188 20.79 -26.76 18.27
CA PRO A 188 19.56 -26.67 19.05
C PRO A 188 19.58 -25.36 19.86
N GLN A 189 18.70 -24.41 19.53
CA GLN A 189 18.44 -23.27 20.40
C GLN A 189 17.65 -23.74 21.63
N SER A 190 18.25 -23.63 22.81
CA SER A 190 17.58 -23.74 24.09
C SER A 190 16.67 -22.52 24.32
N LEU A 191 15.37 -22.77 24.48
CA LEU A 191 14.41 -21.77 24.93
C LEU A 191 14.57 -21.52 26.45
N PRO A 192 14.59 -20.27 26.93
CA PRO A 192 14.52 -19.98 28.35
C PRO A 192 13.10 -20.22 28.89
N SER A 193 13.02 -20.93 30.00
CA SER A 193 11.81 -21.22 30.76
C SER A 193 11.18 -19.96 31.36
N ILE A 194 9.91 -19.71 31.05
CA ILE A 194 9.05 -18.73 31.75
C ILE A 194 8.36 -19.47 32.91
N PRO A 195 8.32 -18.91 34.14
CA PRO A 195 7.72 -19.58 35.29
C PRO A 195 6.19 -19.60 35.21
N VAL A 196 5.66 -20.74 35.65
CA VAL A 196 4.24 -21.08 35.78
C VAL A 196 3.55 -20.14 36.78
N THR A 197 2.48 -19.48 36.35
CA THR A 197 1.50 -18.85 37.25
C THR A 197 0.22 -19.67 37.22
N THR A 198 -0.21 -20.09 38.41
CA THR A 198 -1.39 -20.89 38.76
C THR A 198 -2.71 -20.40 38.16
N PRO A 199 -3.66 -21.29 37.81
CA PRO A 199 -5.01 -20.90 37.42
C PRO A 199 -5.88 -20.64 38.65
N VAL A 200 -6.44 -19.44 38.75
CA VAL A 200 -7.54 -19.13 39.67
C VAL A 200 -8.85 -19.40 38.95
N SER A 201 -9.67 -20.29 39.51
CA SER A 201 -11.04 -20.56 39.08
C SER A 201 -11.98 -19.47 39.60
N VAL A 202 -12.83 -18.90 38.74
CA VAL A 202 -14.13 -18.32 39.18
C VAL A 202 -15.21 -18.52 38.10
N VAL A 203 -16.10 -19.46 38.42
CA VAL A 203 -17.58 -19.47 38.34
C VAL A 203 -18.30 -18.81 37.14
N SER A 204 -19.15 -19.66 36.55
CA SER A 204 -20.15 -19.41 35.49
C SER A 204 -21.16 -18.28 35.78
N ALA A 205 -21.59 -17.64 34.69
CA ALA A 205 -22.96 -17.15 34.52
C ALA A 205 -23.45 -17.41 33.07
N ILE A 206 -24.57 -18.12 32.96
CA ILE A 206 -25.45 -18.35 31.79
C ILE A 206 -26.82 -17.74 32.22
N PRO A 207 -27.77 -17.24 31.38
CA PRO A 207 -28.07 -17.49 29.94
C PRO A 207 -28.29 -16.22 29.07
N SER A 208 -28.29 -16.26 27.74
CA SER A 208 -29.47 -16.67 26.94
C SER A 208 -29.15 -16.92 25.46
N GLN A 209 -29.84 -17.94 24.91
CA GLN A 209 -29.73 -18.55 23.59
C GLN A 209 -30.11 -17.66 22.39
N SER A 210 -29.46 -17.95 21.25
CA SER A 210 -30.00 -18.15 19.88
C SER A 210 -28.95 -17.60 18.88
N THR A 211 -28.43 -18.30 17.89
CA THR A 211 -28.87 -19.50 17.18
C THR A 211 -27.63 -20.22 16.67
N THR A 212 -27.59 -21.54 16.86
CA THR A 212 -26.62 -22.46 16.26
C THR A 212 -26.65 -22.33 14.75
N ILE A 213 -25.54 -21.86 14.16
CA ILE A 213 -25.15 -22.28 12.81
C ILE A 213 -23.96 -23.21 13.02
N GLU A 214 -24.21 -24.46 12.66
CA GLU A 214 -23.25 -25.56 12.60
C GLU A 214 -22.12 -25.17 11.65
N HIS A 215 -21.01 -24.68 12.22
CA HIS A 215 -19.76 -24.57 11.49
C HIS A 215 -19.15 -25.96 11.41
N THR A 216 -19.45 -26.66 10.32
CA THR A 216 -18.54 -27.67 9.80
C THR A 216 -17.22 -26.96 9.53
N GLU A 217 -16.23 -27.18 10.39
CA GLU A 217 -14.83 -26.85 10.14
C GLU A 217 -14.33 -27.72 8.98
N THR A 218 -14.74 -27.36 7.76
CA THR A 218 -13.89 -27.60 6.61
C THR A 218 -12.83 -26.51 6.70
N GLU A 219 -11.61 -26.92 7.03
CA GLU A 219 -10.40 -26.12 6.96
C GLU A 219 -10.23 -25.62 5.52
N ASN A 220 -10.97 -24.56 5.18
CA ASN A 220 -11.00 -24.00 3.85
C ASN A 220 -9.64 -23.34 3.62
N ASN A 221 -8.89 -23.93 2.70
CA ASN A 221 -7.61 -23.48 2.17
C ASN A 221 -7.64 -21.97 1.86
N VAL A 222 -7.29 -21.14 2.85
CA VAL A 222 -7.21 -19.68 2.68
C VAL A 222 -5.97 -19.42 1.84
N GLU A 223 -6.16 -18.88 0.63
CA GLU A 223 -5.09 -18.43 -0.25
C GLU A 223 -4.29 -17.31 0.45
N ARG A 224 -3.27 -17.70 1.23
CA ARG A 224 -2.49 -16.77 2.03
C ARG A 224 -1.37 -16.16 1.20
N ILE A 225 -1.23 -14.85 1.27
CA ILE A 225 -0.20 -14.12 0.53
C ILE A 225 1.15 -14.19 1.25
N MET A 226 2.23 -14.27 0.49
CA MET A 226 3.58 -14.07 1.00
C MET A 226 3.80 -12.59 1.36
N LEU A 227 4.27 -12.36 2.58
CA LEU A 227 4.64 -11.03 3.06
C LEU A 227 5.93 -10.53 2.41
N THR A 228 6.06 -9.21 2.29
CA THR A 228 7.24 -8.53 1.76
C THR A 228 7.42 -7.20 2.47
N ASP A 229 8.66 -6.79 2.64
CA ASP A 229 9.00 -5.48 3.20
C ASP A 229 9.03 -4.37 2.15
N THR A 230 8.96 -4.73 0.86
CA THR A 230 9.00 -3.74 -0.23
C THR A 230 7.66 -3.03 -0.34
N VAL A 231 7.65 -1.73 -0.05
CA VAL A 231 6.46 -0.87 -0.17
C VAL A 231 6.36 -0.29 -1.57
N GLY A 232 5.15 -0.31 -2.13
CA GLY A 232 4.81 0.45 -3.33
C GLY A 232 5.41 -0.06 -4.65
N LEU A 233 5.87 -1.31 -4.69
CA LEU A 233 6.32 -1.98 -5.90
C LEU A 233 5.44 -3.21 -6.16
N TRP A 234 4.89 -3.31 -7.37
CA TRP A 234 4.22 -4.53 -7.81
C TRP A 234 5.22 -5.65 -8.03
N GLN A 235 4.93 -6.82 -7.49
CA GLN A 235 5.81 -7.99 -7.54
C GLN A 235 4.98 -9.26 -7.78
N GLN A 236 5.49 -10.16 -8.63
CA GLN A 236 4.94 -11.51 -8.78
C GLN A 236 5.36 -12.39 -7.60
N ARG A 237 4.39 -13.15 -7.07
CA ARG A 237 4.52 -14.06 -5.93
C ARG A 237 3.61 -15.28 -6.14
N TYR A 238 3.60 -16.17 -5.17
CA TYR A 238 2.79 -17.37 -5.15
C TYR A 238 2.08 -17.48 -3.82
N TYR A 239 0.81 -17.90 -3.81
CA TYR A 239 0.09 -18.13 -2.57
C TYR A 239 0.75 -19.27 -1.77
N GLU A 240 0.74 -19.13 -0.45
CA GLU A 240 1.20 -20.19 0.45
C GLU A 240 0.33 -21.43 0.28
N GLY A 241 0.94 -22.61 0.23
CA GLY A 241 0.25 -23.89 0.10
C GLY A 241 -0.18 -24.25 -1.33
N THR A 242 -0.70 -23.31 -2.13
CA THR A 242 -1.28 -23.64 -3.46
C THR A 242 -0.32 -23.42 -4.63
N ARG A 243 0.77 -22.67 -4.45
CA ARG A 243 1.68 -22.24 -5.52
C ARG A 243 0.98 -21.56 -6.71
N GLN A 244 -0.24 -21.04 -6.51
CA GLN A 244 -0.91 -20.27 -7.54
C GLN A 244 -0.25 -18.89 -7.65
N PRO A 245 0.13 -18.44 -8.86
CA PRO A 245 0.80 -17.16 -9.02
C PRO A 245 -0.18 -16.00 -8.89
N TYR A 246 0.30 -14.91 -8.29
CA TYR A 246 -0.41 -13.64 -8.23
C TYR A 246 0.61 -12.49 -8.34
N ILE A 247 0.12 -11.27 -8.54
CA ILE A 247 0.92 -10.06 -8.34
C ILE A 247 0.34 -9.25 -7.21
N ALA A 248 1.19 -8.60 -6.42
CA ALA A 248 0.73 -7.75 -5.34
C ALA A 248 1.58 -6.50 -5.17
N VAL A 249 0.96 -5.48 -4.58
CA VAL A 249 1.62 -4.27 -4.12
C VAL A 249 1.25 -4.00 -2.66
N ARG A 250 2.26 -3.67 -1.84
CA ARG A 250 2.10 -3.33 -0.44
C ARG A 250 1.96 -1.82 -0.24
N SER A 251 1.04 -1.37 0.62
CA SER A 251 0.96 0.02 1.08
C SER A 251 1.93 0.31 2.22
N ALA A 252 2.09 1.59 2.58
CA ALA A 252 2.88 1.98 3.75
C ALA A 252 2.34 1.37 5.05
N ASN A 253 1.01 1.25 5.17
CA ASN A 253 0.31 0.68 6.34
C ASN A 253 0.28 -0.87 6.32
N GLY A 254 1.01 -1.50 5.40
CA GLY A 254 1.12 -2.96 5.31
C GLY A 254 -0.13 -3.69 4.82
N SER A 255 -1.09 -2.98 4.22
CA SER A 255 -2.17 -3.63 3.45
C SER A 255 -1.68 -3.97 2.04
N TYR A 256 -2.36 -4.90 1.36
CA TYR A 256 -1.98 -5.31 0.01
C TYR A 256 -3.14 -5.16 -0.98
N ILE A 257 -2.81 -4.87 -2.23
CA ILE A 257 -3.66 -5.20 -3.37
C ILE A 257 -3.05 -6.38 -4.08
N VAL A 258 -3.89 -7.35 -4.41
CA VAL A 258 -3.51 -8.61 -5.06
C VAL A 258 -4.33 -8.75 -6.34
N LYS A 259 -3.68 -9.19 -7.41
CA LYS A 259 -4.33 -9.62 -8.66
C LYS A 259 -3.95 -11.06 -8.94
N ASP A 260 -4.95 -11.93 -9.06
CA ASP A 260 -4.78 -13.35 -9.37
C ASP A 260 -4.77 -13.63 -10.89
N CYS A 261 -4.63 -14.91 -11.26
CA CYS A 261 -4.69 -15.35 -12.65
C CYS A 261 -6.06 -15.18 -13.32
N GLN A 262 -7.13 -15.08 -12.53
CA GLN A 262 -8.48 -14.84 -13.06
C GLN A 262 -8.68 -13.35 -13.39
N GLY A 263 -7.74 -12.50 -13.00
CA GLY A 263 -7.81 -11.06 -13.16
C GLY A 263 -8.62 -10.37 -12.06
N THR A 264 -8.96 -11.08 -10.99
CA THR A 264 -9.68 -10.51 -9.85
C THR A 264 -8.73 -9.68 -9.00
N PHE A 265 -9.16 -8.47 -8.64
CA PHE A 265 -8.46 -7.63 -7.66
C PHE A 265 -9.05 -7.82 -6.27
N SER A 266 -8.16 -8.05 -5.30
CA SER A 266 -8.49 -8.24 -3.89
C SER A 266 -7.68 -7.29 -3.01
N TYR A 267 -8.33 -6.69 -2.03
CA TYR A 267 -7.75 -5.84 -1.00
C TYR A 267 -7.58 -6.65 0.30
N TYR A 268 -6.33 -6.83 0.71
CA TYR A 268 -5.94 -7.44 1.98
C TYR A 268 -5.70 -6.32 2.98
N SER A 269 -6.72 -6.03 3.79
CA SER A 269 -6.69 -4.96 4.78
C SER A 269 -5.99 -5.43 6.04
N ASN A 270 -4.88 -4.78 6.40
CA ASN A 270 -4.12 -5.12 7.61
C ASN A 270 -4.95 -4.81 8.86
N HIS A 271 -5.16 -5.81 9.72
CA HIS A 271 -5.93 -5.67 10.97
C HIS A 271 -5.37 -4.58 11.90
N SER A 272 -4.05 -4.41 11.93
CA SER A 272 -3.36 -3.42 12.79
C SER A 272 -3.64 -1.97 12.38
N HIS A 273 -4.13 -1.74 11.16
CA HIS A 273 -4.41 -0.40 10.62
C HIS A 273 -5.81 -0.32 9.99
N HIS A 274 -6.75 -1.11 10.48
CA HIS A 274 -8.10 -1.15 9.93
C HIS A 274 -8.78 0.23 10.02
N SER A 275 -9.49 0.61 8.95
CA SER A 275 -10.37 1.77 8.99
C SER A 275 -11.70 1.36 9.61
N ALA A 276 -12.29 2.22 10.44
CA ALA A 276 -13.61 1.99 11.06
C ALA A 276 -14.75 1.88 10.03
N ARG A 277 -14.52 2.25 8.76
CA ARG A 277 -15.47 2.10 7.66
C ARG A 277 -14.78 1.46 6.47
N VAL A 278 -15.49 0.53 5.85
CA VAL A 278 -15.08 -0.11 4.60
C VAL A 278 -15.88 0.52 3.46
N ALA A 279 -15.20 0.89 2.37
CA ALA A 279 -15.85 1.44 1.19
C ALA A 279 -16.86 0.44 0.58
N ALA A 280 -18.00 0.94 0.08
CA ALA A 280 -19.09 0.09 -0.42
C ALA A 280 -18.73 -0.79 -1.63
N ASN A 281 -17.65 -0.43 -2.35
CA ASN A 281 -17.15 -1.20 -3.48
C ASN A 281 -16.24 -2.37 -3.06
N LEU A 282 -16.10 -2.65 -1.75
CA LEU A 282 -15.31 -3.75 -1.22
C LEU A 282 -16.25 -4.83 -0.68
N ILE A 283 -16.26 -5.99 -1.33
CA ILE A 283 -17.08 -7.12 -0.93
C ILE A 283 -16.23 -8.04 -0.07
N TYR A 284 -16.60 -8.21 1.20
CA TYR A 284 -15.91 -9.13 2.11
C TYR A 284 -15.88 -10.54 1.52
N SER A 285 -14.70 -11.16 1.53
CA SER A 285 -14.47 -12.50 1.00
C SER A 285 -14.14 -13.48 2.12
N THR A 286 -13.07 -13.22 2.86
CA THR A 286 -12.58 -14.10 3.92
C THR A 286 -11.75 -13.32 4.93
N ASN A 287 -11.44 -13.96 6.04
CA ASN A 287 -10.52 -13.46 7.04
C ASN A 287 -9.28 -14.36 7.09
N ASP A 288 -8.12 -13.74 7.09
CA ASP A 288 -6.83 -14.34 7.43
C ASP A 288 -6.36 -13.77 8.78
N HIS A 289 -5.38 -14.42 9.41
CA HIS A 289 -4.87 -14.01 10.73
C HIS A 289 -4.34 -12.57 10.74
N GLN A 290 -3.81 -12.09 9.61
CA GLN A 290 -3.24 -10.73 9.50
C GLN A 290 -4.12 -9.77 8.70
N PHE A 291 -5.07 -10.29 7.91
CA PHE A 291 -5.82 -9.49 6.96
C PHE A 291 -7.32 -9.81 6.92
N ALA A 292 -8.15 -8.77 6.82
CA ALA A 292 -9.48 -8.91 6.28
C ALA A 292 -9.42 -8.78 4.75
N VAL A 293 -9.91 -9.77 4.02
CA VAL A 293 -9.78 -9.84 2.55
C VAL A 293 -11.10 -9.44 1.90
N TYR A 294 -11.02 -8.49 0.97
CA TYR A 294 -12.17 -7.96 0.22
C TYR A 294 -11.92 -8.05 -1.27
N ARG A 295 -12.91 -8.46 -2.05
CA ARG A 295 -12.87 -8.34 -3.51
C ARG A 295 -13.23 -6.92 -3.94
N ILE A 296 -12.63 -6.45 -5.04
CA ILE A 296 -12.85 -5.13 -5.63
C ILE A 296 -13.53 -5.29 -7.00
N PRO A 297 -14.84 -5.56 -7.06
CA PRO A 297 -15.56 -5.80 -8.30
C PRO A 297 -15.69 -4.56 -9.21
N TYR A 298 -15.66 -3.36 -8.63
CA TYR A 298 -15.81 -2.10 -9.37
C TYR A 298 -15.17 -0.92 -8.62
N GLY A 299 -15.16 0.24 -9.27
CA GLY A 299 -14.57 1.46 -8.71
C GLY A 299 -13.06 1.48 -8.82
N ASN A 300 -12.37 2.24 -7.96
CA ASN A 300 -10.93 2.40 -8.02
C ASN A 300 -10.20 1.09 -7.68
N GLY A 301 -9.23 0.71 -8.52
CA GLY A 301 -8.38 -0.46 -8.34
C GLY A 301 -8.98 -1.77 -8.84
N SER A 302 -10.14 -1.71 -9.51
CA SER A 302 -10.86 -2.89 -10.00
C SER A 302 -10.48 -3.33 -11.41
N THR A 303 -9.75 -2.50 -12.16
CA THR A 303 -9.40 -2.78 -13.57
C THR A 303 -7.94 -2.50 -13.89
N ASP A 304 -7.39 -3.26 -14.85
CA ASP A 304 -6.06 -3.07 -15.41
C ASP A 304 -5.81 -1.63 -15.87
N GLN A 305 -6.77 -1.02 -16.57
CA GLN A 305 -6.65 0.34 -17.11
C GLN A 305 -6.43 1.38 -16.01
N GLN A 306 -7.07 1.23 -14.84
CA GLN A 306 -6.88 2.17 -13.74
C GLN A 306 -5.46 2.09 -13.18
N TRP A 307 -4.91 0.89 -13.08
CA TRP A 307 -3.52 0.71 -12.71
C TRP A 307 -2.63 1.27 -13.81
N LEU A 308 -2.71 0.81 -15.06
CA LEU A 308 -1.86 1.27 -16.17
C LEU A 308 -1.85 2.80 -16.40
N ASN A 309 -2.97 3.48 -16.16
CA ASN A 309 -3.12 4.91 -16.46
C ASN A 309 -2.90 5.82 -15.24
N SER A 310 -2.55 5.29 -14.07
CA SER A 310 -2.32 6.07 -12.86
C SER A 310 -0.91 5.86 -12.29
N LYS A 311 -0.43 6.86 -11.54
CA LYS A 311 0.79 6.71 -10.72
C LYS A 311 0.51 5.91 -9.44
N SER A 312 -0.72 5.99 -8.95
CA SER A 312 -1.16 5.38 -7.71
C SER A 312 -2.69 5.33 -7.64
N VAL A 313 -3.22 4.39 -6.87
CA VAL A 313 -4.66 4.21 -6.66
C VAL A 313 -4.96 4.29 -5.17
N SER A 314 -6.04 5.00 -4.81
CA SER A 314 -6.54 5.07 -3.43
C SER A 314 -7.69 4.10 -3.23
N ILE A 315 -7.56 3.21 -2.23
CA ILE A 315 -8.54 2.18 -1.88
C ILE A 315 -8.67 2.16 -0.35
N ASN A 316 -9.89 2.37 0.15
CA ASN A 316 -10.18 2.43 1.59
C ASN A 316 -9.24 3.37 2.39
N ASN A 317 -9.03 4.58 1.86
CA ASN A 317 -8.11 5.59 2.41
C ASN A 317 -6.63 5.18 2.48
N ASN A 318 -6.25 4.07 1.82
CA ASN A 318 -4.86 3.67 1.62
C ASN A 318 -4.42 3.95 0.18
N ILE A 319 -3.21 4.49 0.03
CA ILE A 319 -2.62 4.77 -1.27
C ILE A 319 -1.70 3.61 -1.66
N PHE A 320 -1.89 3.10 -2.88
CA PHE A 320 -1.09 2.05 -3.49
C PHE A 320 -0.38 2.61 -4.71
N SER A 321 0.94 2.46 -4.76
CA SER A 321 1.75 2.84 -5.91
C SER A 321 1.50 1.90 -7.09
N ASN A 322 1.65 2.41 -8.30
CA ASN A 322 1.54 1.63 -9.53
C ASN A 322 2.91 1.22 -10.11
N ASN A 323 4.01 1.50 -9.41
CA ASN A 323 5.35 1.15 -9.88
C ASN A 323 5.46 -0.36 -10.17
N GLY A 324 5.94 -0.71 -11.35
CA GLY A 324 6.14 -2.11 -11.76
C GLY A 324 4.86 -2.88 -12.14
N TYR A 325 3.69 -2.22 -12.20
CA TYR A 325 2.44 -2.92 -12.54
C TYR A 325 2.47 -3.55 -13.92
N LYS A 326 2.83 -2.78 -14.96
CA LYS A 326 2.85 -3.26 -16.35
C LYS A 326 3.75 -4.48 -16.52
N SER A 327 4.96 -4.44 -15.99
CA SER A 327 5.91 -5.56 -16.06
C SER A 327 5.42 -6.77 -15.27
N SER A 328 4.92 -6.55 -14.04
CA SER A 328 4.39 -7.64 -13.20
C SER A 328 3.16 -8.28 -13.80
N SER A 329 2.23 -7.50 -14.38
CA SER A 329 1.04 -8.05 -15.03
C SER A 329 1.37 -8.84 -16.29
N LEU A 330 2.40 -8.44 -17.05
CA LEU A 330 2.90 -9.23 -18.18
C LEU A 330 3.53 -10.54 -17.71
N ALA A 331 4.30 -10.51 -16.62
CA ALA A 331 4.89 -11.69 -16.02
C ALA A 331 3.81 -12.66 -15.48
N LEU A 332 2.80 -12.14 -14.78
CA LEU A 332 1.67 -12.94 -14.33
C LEU A 332 0.96 -13.61 -15.51
N ALA A 333 0.66 -12.85 -16.56
CA ALA A 333 -0.01 -13.37 -17.75
C ALA A 333 0.81 -14.43 -18.51
N SER A 334 2.13 -14.48 -18.35
CA SER A 334 2.96 -15.55 -18.94
C SER A 334 2.93 -16.82 -18.10
N VAL A 335 2.87 -16.71 -16.78
CA VAL A 335 2.82 -17.88 -15.88
C VAL A 335 1.42 -18.48 -15.79
N CYS A 336 0.37 -17.65 -15.74
CA CYS A 336 -1.03 -18.12 -15.68
C CYS A 336 -1.47 -18.88 -16.94
N ARG A 337 -0.79 -18.67 -18.09
CA ARG A 337 -1.03 -19.45 -19.32
C ARG A 337 -0.43 -20.85 -19.28
N ASN A 338 0.54 -21.09 -18.40
CA ASN A 338 1.29 -22.34 -18.31
C ASN A 338 0.98 -23.16 -17.05
N SER A 339 0.14 -22.67 -16.15
CA SER A 339 -0.32 -23.41 -14.98
C SER A 339 -1.36 -24.46 -15.41
N VAL A 340 -0.87 -25.61 -15.85
CA VAL A 340 -1.68 -26.84 -15.87
C VAL A 340 -1.91 -27.22 -14.40
N PRO A 341 -3.17 -27.40 -13.95
CA PRO A 341 -3.43 -27.94 -12.63
C PRO A 341 -2.88 -29.36 -12.60
N PHE A 342 -1.91 -29.61 -11.72
CA PHE A 342 -1.40 -30.96 -11.44
C PHE A 342 -2.30 -31.66 -10.44
#